data_AF-A0A963QR64-F1
#
_entry.id   AF-A0A963QR64-F1
#
_cell.length_a   1.000
_cell.length_b   1.000
_cell.length_c   1.000
_cell.angle_alpha   90.00
_cell.angle_beta   90.00
_cell.angle_gamma   90.00
#
_symmetry.space_group_name_H-M   'P 1'
#
loop_
_entity.id
_entity.type
_entity.pdbx_description
1 polymer ?
#
loop_
_entity_poly.entity_id
_entity_poly.type
_entity_poly.pdbx_seq_one_letter_code
_entity_poly.pdbx_strand_id
1 'polypeptide(L)'
;MGDDLVKQFEGLTDEQVSRFKEFRKLYTDAQVIADGYKAVVDEFEQIVKDARRNQFLRERADRRLRQAETKAALPPEPVRERCDYPRPARFMNVEQRLTIHEMLNPPSRPPLPKKEDLIARYELVHSINSFSFGLGITRNEGIKLLKELGIDIYEEVAREWEDRVPIRELSRRHGVGRDAISSWIKRAGRSVPIGNSRKRYDEDLIIETFRQTGSYNKAAAAADVAWRTAKNVADRHGKTEKKQKKGDENREKQP
;
A
#
# COMPACT_ATOMS: atom_id res chain seq x y z
N MET A 1 -51.32 2.78 5.68
CA MET A 1 -50.87 2.36 7.02
C MET A 1 -51.62 3.13 8.13
N GLY A 2 -52.96 3.09 8.13
CA GLY A 2 -53.78 3.96 9.01
C GLY A 2 -54.59 3.23 10.09
N ASP A 3 -55.10 2.03 9.80
CA ASP A 3 -56.13 1.42 10.66
C ASP A 3 -55.62 0.42 11.70
N ASP A 4 -54.37 -0.05 11.60
CA ASP A 4 -53.84 -1.05 12.55
C ASP A 4 -53.50 -0.51 13.94
N LEU A 5 -53.47 0.83 14.11
CA LEU A 5 -53.19 1.45 15.41
C LEU A 5 -54.44 1.69 16.25
N VAL A 6 -55.64 1.56 15.68
CA VAL A 6 -56.90 1.72 16.44
C VAL A 6 -57.08 0.59 17.45
N LYS A 7 -56.51 -0.60 17.18
CA LYS A 7 -56.51 -1.74 18.11
C LYS A 7 -55.69 -1.52 19.39
N GLN A 8 -54.84 -0.48 19.45
CA GLN A 8 -54.03 -0.21 20.64
C GLN A 8 -54.75 0.64 21.71
N PHE A 9 -55.99 1.04 21.48
CA PHE A 9 -56.74 1.93 22.37
C PHE A 9 -57.94 1.27 23.06
N GLU A 10 -57.97 -0.06 23.17
CA GLU A 10 -58.98 -0.75 23.99
C GLU A 10 -58.88 -0.27 25.46
N GLY A 11 -59.89 0.45 25.94
CA GLY A 11 -59.99 0.94 27.32
C GLY A 11 -59.83 2.44 27.54
N LEU A 12 -59.61 3.26 26.50
CA LEU A 12 -59.57 4.73 26.62
C LEU A 12 -60.95 5.34 26.32
N THR A 13 -61.25 6.47 26.98
CA THR A 13 -62.46 7.25 26.69
C THR A 13 -62.30 8.03 25.37
N ASP A 14 -63.42 8.35 24.72
CA ASP A 14 -63.42 9.09 23.44
C ASP A 14 -62.70 10.45 23.53
N GLU A 15 -62.77 11.11 24.70
CA GLU A 15 -62.02 12.34 24.98
C GLU A 15 -60.50 12.11 24.99
N GLN A 16 -60.03 11.01 25.59
CA GLN A 16 -58.61 10.66 25.63
C GLN A 16 -58.08 10.32 24.23
N VAL A 17 -58.88 9.60 23.44
CA VAL A 17 -58.56 9.30 22.03
C VAL A 17 -58.47 10.60 21.20
N SER A 18 -59.37 11.55 21.43
CA SER A 18 -59.37 12.84 20.72
C SER A 18 -58.13 13.68 21.08
N ARG A 19 -57.81 13.81 22.37
CA ARG A 19 -56.58 14.50 22.82
C ARG A 19 -55.32 13.84 22.29
N PHE A 20 -55.27 12.52 22.22
CA PHE A 20 -54.13 11.80 21.66
C PHE A 20 -53.94 12.09 20.17
N LYS A 21 -55.03 12.16 19.39
CA LYS A 21 -54.99 12.56 17.97
C LYS A 21 -54.46 13.98 17.80
N GLU A 22 -54.91 14.92 18.63
CA GLU A 22 -54.42 16.31 18.62
C GLU A 22 -52.93 16.38 18.96
N PHE A 23 -52.50 15.70 20.03
CA PHE A 23 -51.10 15.66 20.44
C PHE A 23 -50.22 15.06 19.35
N ARG A 24 -50.68 13.98 18.70
CA ARG A 24 -49.95 13.36 17.60
C ARG A 24 -49.82 14.30 16.41
N LYS A 25 -50.87 15.03 16.07
CA LYS A 25 -50.83 16.06 15.02
C LYS A 25 -49.80 17.14 15.35
N LEU A 26 -49.83 17.67 16.58
CA LEU A 26 -48.83 18.65 17.04
C LEU A 26 -47.40 18.09 17.00
N TYR A 27 -47.21 16.82 17.37
CA TYR A 27 -45.91 16.16 17.30
C TYR A 27 -45.42 16.03 15.86
N THR A 28 -46.28 15.61 14.93
CA THR A 28 -45.90 15.51 13.50
C THR A 28 -45.60 16.88 12.91
N ASP A 29 -46.37 17.90 13.27
CA ASP A 29 -46.14 19.28 12.80
C ASP A 29 -44.80 19.81 13.34
N ALA A 30 -44.50 19.58 14.62
CA ALA A 30 -43.22 19.94 15.24
C ALA A 30 -42.05 19.18 14.60
N GLN A 31 -42.23 17.91 14.25
CA GLN A 31 -41.20 17.11 13.59
C GLN A 31 -40.89 17.62 12.18
N VAL A 32 -41.91 17.99 11.40
CA VAL A 32 -41.73 18.62 10.08
C VAL A 32 -40.95 19.93 10.19
N ILE A 33 -41.25 20.75 11.20
CA ILE A 33 -40.51 22.00 11.47
C ILE A 33 -39.05 21.70 11.83
N ALA A 34 -38.80 20.73 12.71
CA ALA A 34 -37.45 20.35 13.11
C ALA A 34 -36.62 19.82 11.93
N ASP A 35 -37.22 19.00 11.07
CA ASP A 35 -36.57 18.49 9.85
C ASP A 35 -36.27 19.65 8.87
N GLY A 36 -37.16 20.64 8.77
CA GLY A 36 -36.92 21.88 8.02
C GLY A 36 -35.71 22.66 8.53
N TYR A 37 -35.61 22.87 9.84
CA TYR A 37 -34.43 23.52 10.45
C TYR A 37 -33.14 22.73 10.24
N LYS A 38 -33.20 21.40 10.34
CA LYS A 38 -32.06 20.54 10.11
C LYS A 38 -31.52 20.67 8.68
N ALA A 39 -32.41 20.69 7.68
CA ALA A 39 -32.02 20.89 6.28
C ALA A 39 -31.31 22.24 6.08
N VAL A 40 -31.79 23.31 6.71
CA VAL A 40 -31.15 24.63 6.66
C VAL A 40 -29.77 24.61 7.31
N VAL A 41 -29.61 23.95 8.46
CA VAL A 41 -28.30 23.80 9.12
C VAL A 41 -27.32 23.03 8.22
N ASP A 42 -27.76 21.94 7.60
CA ASP A 42 -26.94 21.15 6.69
C ASP A 42 -26.49 21.98 5.47
N GLU A 43 -27.35 22.84 4.93
CA GLU A 43 -27.02 23.77 3.86
C GLU A 43 -25.95 24.79 4.30
N PHE A 44 -26.10 25.40 5.48
CA PHE A 44 -25.11 26.32 6.02
C PHE A 44 -23.75 25.65 6.26
N GLU A 45 -23.74 24.41 6.79
CA GLU A 45 -22.50 23.66 6.94
C GLU A 45 -21.80 23.42 5.60
N GLN A 46 -22.58 23.13 4.55
CA GLN A 46 -22.05 22.90 3.22
C GLN A 46 -21.43 24.18 2.65
N ILE A 47 -22.10 25.33 2.80
CA ILE A 47 -21.57 26.64 2.41
C ILE A 47 -20.25 26.94 3.13
N VAL A 48 -20.16 26.67 4.45
CA VAL A 48 -18.91 26.87 5.22
C VAL A 48 -17.79 25.95 4.74
N LYS A 49 -18.10 24.68 4.43
CA LYS A 49 -17.12 23.72 3.88
C LYS A 49 -16.59 24.20 2.54
N ASP A 50 -17.46 24.70 1.66
CA ASP A 50 -17.08 25.19 0.33
C ASP A 50 -16.30 26.51 0.41
N ALA A 51 -16.67 27.43 1.31
CA ALA A 51 -15.91 28.63 1.59
C ALA A 51 -14.47 28.33 2.05
N ARG A 52 -14.29 27.39 2.99
CA ARG A 52 -12.96 26.95 3.45
C ARG A 52 -12.14 26.32 2.33
N ARG A 53 -12.76 25.48 1.50
CA ARG A 53 -12.10 24.88 0.33
C ARG A 53 -11.64 25.95 -0.66
N ASN A 54 -12.49 26.93 -0.94
CA ASN A 54 -12.17 28.03 -1.85
C ASN A 54 -11.06 28.93 -1.30
N GLN A 55 -11.07 29.22 0.00
CA GLN A 55 -9.99 29.97 0.66
C GLN A 55 -8.64 29.25 0.49
N PHE A 56 -8.59 27.95 0.74
CA PHE A 56 -7.36 27.16 0.56
C PHE A 56 -6.85 27.20 -0.89
N LEU A 57 -7.75 27.13 -1.88
CA LEU A 57 -7.38 27.23 -3.29
C LEU A 57 -6.81 28.62 -3.64
N ARG A 58 -7.41 29.69 -3.12
CA ARG A 58 -6.90 31.06 -3.28
C ARG A 58 -5.51 31.23 -2.68
N GLU A 59 -5.30 30.82 -1.43
CA GLU A 59 -3.99 30.86 -0.77
C GLU A 59 -2.91 30.04 -1.52
N ARG A 60 -3.31 28.94 -2.16
CA ARG A 60 -2.41 28.14 -2.98
C ARG A 60 -2.06 28.84 -4.29
N ALA A 61 -3.01 29.52 -4.92
CA ALA A 61 -2.77 30.34 -6.10
C ALA A 61 -1.83 31.51 -5.78
N ASP A 62 -2.08 32.22 -4.69
CA ASP A 62 -1.24 33.34 -4.24
C ASP A 62 0.19 32.90 -3.93
N ARG A 63 0.37 31.75 -3.27
CA ARG A 63 1.70 31.17 -3.05
C ARG A 63 2.44 30.87 -4.35
N ARG A 64 1.74 30.39 -5.37
CA ARG A 64 2.34 30.14 -6.69
C ARG A 64 2.72 31.44 -7.39
N LEU A 65 1.86 32.46 -7.30
CA LEU A 65 2.13 33.78 -7.85
C LEU A 65 3.39 34.38 -7.21
N ARG A 66 3.46 34.41 -5.87
CA ARG A 66 4.65 34.92 -5.15
C ARG A 66 5.91 34.14 -5.50
N GLN A 67 5.85 32.82 -5.63
CA GLN A 67 6.99 32.02 -6.08
C GLN A 67 7.42 32.33 -7.51
N ALA A 68 6.46 32.57 -8.41
CA ALA A 68 6.76 32.96 -9.79
C ALA A 68 7.38 34.35 -9.85
N GLU A 69 6.85 35.32 -9.10
CA GLU A 69 7.41 36.67 -8.96
C GLU A 69 8.82 36.64 -8.38
N THR A 70 9.05 35.85 -7.33
CA THR A 70 10.39 35.69 -6.73
C THR A 70 11.38 35.09 -7.73
N LYS A 71 10.94 34.11 -8.53
CA LYS A 71 11.77 33.52 -9.59
C LYS A 71 12.04 34.46 -10.76
N ALA A 72 11.09 35.31 -11.11
CA ALA A 72 11.22 36.29 -12.19
C ALA A 72 12.07 37.52 -11.78
N ALA A 73 12.04 37.91 -10.50
CA ALA A 73 12.81 39.03 -9.96
C ALA A 73 14.30 38.69 -9.74
N LEU A 74 14.65 37.41 -9.66
CA LEU A 74 16.06 37.01 -9.66
C LEU A 74 16.61 37.17 -11.09
N PRO A 75 17.69 37.94 -11.29
CA PRO A 75 18.38 37.92 -12.57
C PRO A 75 18.71 36.45 -12.90
N PRO A 76 18.62 36.02 -14.18
CA PRO A 76 18.97 34.67 -14.55
C PRO A 76 20.35 34.40 -13.98
N GLU A 77 20.45 33.48 -13.01
CA GLU A 77 21.74 33.13 -12.46
C GLU A 77 22.62 32.79 -13.66
N PRO A 78 23.81 33.39 -13.79
CA PRO A 78 24.74 32.93 -14.81
C PRO A 78 24.82 31.43 -14.62
N VAL A 79 24.66 30.68 -15.72
CA VAL A 79 24.71 29.22 -15.70
C VAL A 79 26.09 28.83 -15.17
N ARG A 80 26.22 28.80 -13.85
CA ARG A 80 27.37 28.24 -13.17
C ARG A 80 27.19 26.77 -13.46
N GLU A 81 27.99 26.26 -14.39
CA GLU A 81 28.26 24.84 -14.48
C GLU A 81 28.61 24.40 -13.07
N ARG A 82 27.61 23.85 -12.35
CA ARG A 82 27.80 23.26 -11.04
C ARG A 82 28.64 22.02 -11.27
N CYS A 83 29.95 22.22 -11.31
CA CYS A 83 30.97 21.18 -11.42
C CYS A 83 31.33 20.58 -10.05
N ASP A 84 30.53 20.83 -9.01
CA ASP A 84 30.89 20.42 -7.64
C ASP A 84 30.15 19.15 -7.16
N TYR A 85 29.24 18.60 -7.97
CA TYR A 85 28.62 17.31 -7.65
C TYR A 85 29.05 16.28 -8.70
N PRO A 86 29.56 15.11 -8.29
CA PRO A 86 29.72 14.01 -9.23
C PRO A 86 28.39 13.77 -9.91
N ARG A 87 28.41 13.64 -11.24
CA ARG A 87 27.18 13.39 -12.02
C ARG A 87 26.43 12.23 -11.36
N PRO A 88 25.10 12.32 -11.17
CA PRO A 88 24.31 11.21 -10.66
C PRO A 88 24.67 9.93 -11.44
N ALA A 89 24.82 8.78 -10.78
CA ALA A 89 25.39 7.56 -11.36
C ALA A 89 24.80 7.15 -12.73
N ARG A 90 23.53 7.50 -13.02
CA ARG A 90 22.87 7.31 -14.32
C ARG A 90 23.43 8.14 -15.49
N PHE A 91 24.15 9.22 -15.19
CA PHE A 91 24.84 10.13 -16.12
C PHE A 91 26.35 10.03 -16.05
N MET A 92 26.86 9.25 -15.08
CA MET A 92 28.16 8.64 -15.25
C MET A 92 27.97 7.56 -16.30
N ASN A 93 28.22 7.93 -17.55
CA ASN A 93 28.63 6.94 -18.53
C ASN A 93 29.90 6.33 -17.92
N VAL A 94 29.76 5.24 -17.17
CA VAL A 94 30.83 4.27 -17.09
C VAL A 94 30.95 3.86 -18.54
N GLU A 95 31.85 4.52 -19.28
CA GLU A 95 32.31 4.02 -20.54
C GLU A 95 32.97 2.69 -20.21
N GLN A 96 32.16 1.64 -20.06
CA GLN A 96 32.52 0.30 -20.48
C GLN A 96 32.59 0.32 -22.01
N ARG A 97 33.33 1.29 -22.57
CA ARG A 97 34.01 1.11 -23.83
C ARG A 97 35.16 0.17 -23.48
N LEU A 98 34.83 -1.11 -23.34
CA LEU A 98 35.82 -2.14 -23.61
C LEU A 98 36.39 -1.75 -24.96
N THR A 99 37.66 -1.41 -24.98
CA THR A 99 38.35 -1.12 -26.24
C THR A 99 38.12 -2.31 -27.18
N ILE A 100 38.13 -2.11 -28.50
CA ILE A 100 37.97 -3.22 -29.47
C ILE A 100 38.95 -4.37 -29.12
N HIS A 101 40.13 -4.02 -28.58
CA HIS A 101 41.10 -4.97 -28.04
C HIS A 101 40.60 -5.79 -26.83
N GLU A 102 39.90 -5.19 -25.86
CA GLU A 102 39.29 -5.91 -24.71
C GLU A 102 38.03 -6.70 -25.10
N MET A 103 37.33 -6.29 -26.17
CA MET A 103 36.23 -7.09 -26.73
C MET A 103 36.75 -8.33 -27.47
N LEU A 104 37.92 -8.24 -28.11
CA LEU A 104 38.57 -9.34 -28.82
C LEU A 104 39.39 -10.26 -27.90
N ASN A 105 39.92 -9.72 -26.80
CA ASN A 105 40.68 -10.46 -25.79
C ASN A 105 40.11 -10.17 -24.40
N PRO A 106 38.96 -10.77 -24.03
CA PRO A 106 38.47 -10.65 -22.67
C PRO A 106 39.53 -11.19 -21.70
N PRO A 107 39.82 -10.51 -20.57
CA PRO A 107 40.72 -11.06 -19.57
C PRO A 107 40.25 -12.47 -19.20
N SER A 108 41.17 -13.44 -19.29
CA SER A 108 40.89 -14.84 -18.98
C SER A 108 40.22 -14.90 -17.61
N ARG A 109 38.96 -15.36 -17.59
CA ARG A 109 38.20 -15.48 -16.35
C ARG A 109 39.01 -16.35 -15.38
N PRO A 110 39.10 -15.98 -14.09
CA PRO A 110 39.75 -16.85 -13.12
C PRO A 110 39.07 -18.22 -13.16
N PRO A 111 39.84 -19.32 -13.04
CA PRO A 111 39.25 -20.65 -13.00
C PRO A 111 38.22 -20.71 -11.89
N LEU A 112 37.08 -21.34 -12.18
CA LEU A 112 36.02 -21.49 -11.19
C LEU A 112 36.55 -22.32 -10.01
N PRO A 113 36.18 -21.97 -8.76
CA PRO A 113 36.45 -22.79 -7.58
C PRO A 113 35.92 -24.21 -7.72
N LYS A 114 36.37 -25.12 -6.83
CA LYS A 114 35.87 -26.49 -6.83
C LYS A 114 34.37 -26.53 -6.52
N LYS A 115 33.72 -27.62 -6.92
CA LYS A 115 32.28 -27.85 -6.72
C LYS A 115 31.86 -27.62 -5.26
N GLU A 116 32.63 -28.15 -4.32
CA GLU A 116 32.38 -28.06 -2.88
C GLU A 116 32.43 -26.61 -2.38
N ASP A 117 33.42 -25.83 -2.83
CA ASP A 117 33.57 -24.42 -2.46
C ASP A 117 32.40 -23.57 -2.98
N LEU A 118 31.87 -23.91 -4.16
CA LEU A 118 30.72 -23.22 -4.75
C LEU A 118 29.44 -23.49 -3.96
N ILE A 119 29.21 -24.73 -3.52
CA ILE A 119 28.07 -25.09 -2.67
C ILE A 119 28.19 -24.37 -1.32
N ALA A 120 29.33 -24.49 -0.65
CA ALA A 120 29.57 -23.85 0.65
C ALA A 120 29.42 -22.32 0.56
N ARG A 121 29.87 -21.71 -0.55
CA ARG A 121 29.69 -20.28 -0.78
C ARG A 121 28.22 -19.91 -0.91
N TYR A 122 27.43 -20.69 -1.64
CA TYR A 122 26.00 -20.43 -1.78
C TYR A 122 25.27 -20.58 -0.44
N GLU A 123 25.54 -21.65 0.29
CA GLU A 123 25.03 -21.86 1.65
C GLU A 123 25.45 -20.75 2.63
N LEU A 124 26.57 -20.08 2.41
CA LEU A 124 26.94 -18.94 3.24
C LEU A 124 26.09 -17.69 2.91
N VAL A 125 25.85 -17.40 1.64
CA VAL A 125 25.23 -16.12 1.23
C VAL A 125 23.72 -16.18 1.00
N HIS A 126 23.16 -17.36 0.71
CA HIS A 126 21.75 -17.58 0.37
C HIS A 126 21.18 -16.52 -0.61
N SER A 127 22.00 -16.12 -1.59
CA SER A 127 21.67 -15.03 -2.50
C SER A 127 22.39 -15.21 -3.83
N ILE A 128 21.61 -15.23 -4.92
CA ILE A 128 22.16 -15.37 -6.27
C ILE A 128 23.02 -14.19 -6.68
N ASN A 129 22.62 -12.96 -6.34
CA ASN A 129 23.42 -11.79 -6.70
C ASN A 129 24.75 -11.80 -5.94
N SER A 130 24.74 -12.06 -4.63
CA SER A 130 25.98 -12.12 -3.83
C SER A 130 26.87 -13.27 -4.27
N PHE A 131 26.28 -14.42 -4.61
CA PHE A 131 26.98 -15.58 -5.16
C PHE A 131 27.66 -15.25 -6.50
N SER A 132 26.91 -14.71 -7.47
CA SER A 132 27.43 -14.35 -8.79
C SER A 132 28.46 -13.23 -8.72
N PHE A 133 28.20 -12.18 -7.95
CA PHE A 133 29.12 -11.05 -7.76
C PHE A 133 30.44 -11.52 -7.16
N GLY A 134 30.36 -12.41 -6.17
CA GLY A 134 31.51 -12.98 -5.50
C GLY A 134 32.43 -13.83 -6.39
N LEU A 135 31.92 -14.31 -7.52
CA LEU A 135 32.64 -15.09 -8.52
C LEU A 135 32.98 -14.26 -9.78
N GLY A 136 32.56 -12.99 -9.83
CA GLY A 136 32.73 -12.15 -11.02
C GLY A 136 31.95 -12.64 -12.24
N ILE A 137 30.87 -13.42 -12.04
CA ILE A 137 30.03 -13.96 -13.11
C ILE A 137 28.70 -13.22 -13.19
N THR A 138 28.02 -13.32 -14.33
CA THR A 138 26.68 -12.79 -14.48
C THR A 138 25.67 -13.62 -13.68
N ARG A 139 24.55 -13.01 -13.28
CA ARG A 139 23.46 -13.71 -12.57
C ARG A 139 22.96 -14.93 -13.33
N ASN A 140 22.82 -14.85 -14.65
CA ASN A 140 22.32 -15.97 -15.46
C ASN A 140 23.32 -17.13 -15.49
N GLU A 141 24.62 -16.84 -15.54
CA GLU A 141 25.67 -17.86 -15.39
C GLU A 141 25.64 -18.46 -13.99
N GLY A 142 25.46 -17.66 -12.94
CA GLY A 142 25.28 -18.15 -11.58
C GLY A 142 24.09 -19.09 -11.43
N ILE A 143 22.94 -18.79 -12.04
CA ILE A 143 21.76 -19.66 -12.01
C ILE A 143 22.06 -21.00 -12.71
N LYS A 144 22.71 -20.96 -13.88
CA LYS A 144 23.11 -22.20 -14.59
C LYS A 144 24.08 -23.03 -13.75
N LEU A 145 25.07 -22.37 -13.15
CA LEU A 145 26.08 -23.04 -12.34
C LEU A 145 25.45 -23.65 -11.09
N LEU A 146 24.60 -22.95 -10.35
CA LEU A 146 23.85 -23.54 -9.23
C LEU A 146 23.01 -24.75 -9.66
N LYS A 147 22.38 -24.67 -10.83
CA LYS A 147 21.62 -25.80 -11.39
C LYS A 147 22.49 -27.02 -11.68
N GLU A 148 23.70 -26.82 -12.21
CA GLU A 148 24.70 -27.89 -12.41
C GLU A 148 25.18 -28.49 -11.08
N LEU A 149 25.14 -27.72 -9.99
CA LEU A 149 25.41 -28.19 -8.64
C LEU A 149 24.24 -28.95 -8.00
N GLY A 150 23.07 -28.98 -8.64
CA GLY A 150 21.84 -29.58 -8.11
C GLY A 150 20.96 -28.62 -7.30
N ILE A 151 21.29 -27.33 -7.30
CA ILE A 151 20.54 -26.28 -6.58
C ILE A 151 19.69 -25.53 -7.60
N ASP A 152 18.37 -25.75 -7.58
CA ASP A 152 17.43 -24.98 -8.39
C ASP A 152 16.93 -23.76 -7.60
N ILE A 153 17.46 -22.58 -7.94
CA ILE A 153 17.11 -21.32 -7.29
C ILE A 153 15.61 -21.00 -7.39
N TYR A 154 14.93 -21.47 -8.44
CA TYR A 154 13.51 -21.21 -8.61
C TYR A 154 12.70 -22.01 -7.60
N GLU A 155 13.04 -23.28 -7.41
CA GLU A 155 12.42 -24.14 -6.39
C GLU A 155 12.73 -23.66 -4.97
N GLU A 156 13.95 -23.20 -4.71
CA GLU A 156 14.34 -22.71 -3.39
C GLU A 156 13.58 -21.43 -3.01
N VAL A 157 13.55 -20.44 -3.90
CA VAL A 157 12.79 -19.20 -3.69
C VAL A 157 11.29 -19.49 -3.53
N ALA A 158 10.80 -20.50 -4.24
CA ALA A 158 9.39 -20.85 -4.19
C ALA A 158 9.02 -21.65 -2.93
N ARG A 159 9.97 -22.41 -2.36
CA ARG A 159 9.85 -23.02 -1.03
C ARG A 159 9.84 -21.96 0.08
N GLU A 160 10.75 -21.00 0.04
CA GLU A 160 10.74 -19.89 1.01
C GLU A 160 9.43 -19.07 0.94
N TRP A 161 8.86 -18.94 -0.26
CA TRP A 161 7.55 -18.34 -0.43
C TRP A 161 6.43 -19.15 0.26
N GLU A 162 6.47 -20.49 0.20
CA GLU A 162 5.55 -21.37 0.92
C GLU A 162 5.72 -21.24 2.44
N ASP A 163 6.94 -21.02 2.90
CA ASP A 163 7.29 -20.70 4.30
C ASP A 163 6.89 -19.27 4.71
N ARG A 164 6.05 -18.61 3.90
CA ARG A 164 5.50 -17.27 4.11
C ARG A 164 6.53 -16.15 4.13
N VAL A 165 7.71 -16.35 3.53
CA VAL A 165 8.66 -15.25 3.34
C VAL A 165 8.08 -14.27 2.31
N PRO A 166 7.94 -12.97 2.63
CA PRO A 166 7.33 -12.02 1.72
C PRO A 166 8.22 -11.77 0.49
N ILE A 167 7.60 -11.54 -0.68
CA ILE A 167 8.29 -11.25 -1.95
C ILE A 167 9.29 -10.09 -1.83
N ARG A 168 9.00 -9.09 -0.98
CA ARG A 168 9.92 -7.97 -0.71
C ARG A 168 11.23 -8.45 -0.08
N GLU A 169 11.16 -9.40 0.85
CA GLU A 169 12.32 -9.93 1.53
C GLU A 169 13.14 -10.83 0.60
N LEU A 170 12.48 -11.69 -0.17
CA LEU A 170 13.13 -12.48 -1.24
C LEU A 170 13.83 -11.58 -2.26
N SER A 171 13.15 -10.52 -2.71
CA SER A 171 13.70 -9.52 -3.62
C SER A 171 14.94 -8.82 -3.03
N ARG A 172 14.89 -8.48 -1.74
CA ARG A 172 16.02 -7.86 -1.01
C ARG A 172 17.21 -8.82 -0.89
N ARG A 173 16.96 -10.07 -0.46
CA ARG A 173 17.98 -11.10 -0.26
C ARG A 173 18.71 -11.43 -1.57
N HIS A 174 17.95 -11.74 -2.62
CA HIS A 174 18.51 -12.14 -3.91
C HIS A 174 18.93 -10.94 -4.79
N GLY A 175 18.63 -9.70 -4.38
CA GLY A 175 18.95 -8.48 -5.14
C GLY A 175 18.28 -8.40 -6.51
N VAL A 176 17.12 -9.06 -6.67
CA VAL A 176 16.36 -9.07 -7.93
C VAL A 176 15.03 -8.37 -7.75
N GLY A 177 14.47 -7.84 -8.85
CA GLY A 177 13.18 -7.16 -8.81
C GLY A 177 12.04 -8.09 -8.34
N ARG A 178 11.01 -7.52 -7.71
CA ARG A 178 9.83 -8.26 -7.21
C ARG A 178 9.11 -9.03 -8.32
N ASP A 179 9.07 -8.48 -9.52
CA ASP A 179 8.49 -9.14 -10.70
C ASP A 179 9.31 -10.37 -11.12
N ALA A 180 10.64 -10.33 -10.94
CA ALA A 180 11.52 -11.46 -11.20
C ALA A 180 11.26 -12.59 -10.19
N ILE A 181 11.18 -12.28 -8.87
CA ILE A 181 10.80 -13.25 -7.84
C ILE A 181 9.43 -13.87 -8.16
N SER A 182 8.44 -13.04 -8.47
CA SER A 182 7.10 -13.52 -8.84
C SER A 182 7.14 -14.45 -10.04
N SER A 183 8.00 -14.17 -11.02
CA SER A 183 8.18 -15.02 -12.19
C SER A 183 8.90 -16.33 -11.85
N TRP A 184 9.86 -16.32 -10.92
CA TRP A 184 10.56 -17.53 -10.46
C TRP A 184 9.62 -18.47 -9.71
N ILE A 185 8.81 -17.94 -8.79
CA ILE A 185 7.80 -18.73 -8.06
C ILE A 185 6.80 -19.38 -9.03
N LYS A 186 6.35 -18.65 -10.05
CA LYS A 186 5.45 -19.18 -11.09
C LYS A 186 6.12 -20.24 -11.96
N ARG A 187 7.40 -20.09 -12.29
CA ARG A 187 8.17 -21.10 -13.04
C ARG A 187 8.32 -22.40 -12.26
N ALA A 188 8.43 -22.30 -10.93
CA ALA A 188 8.42 -23.44 -10.00
C ALA A 188 7.00 -23.97 -9.70
N GLY A 189 6.00 -23.63 -10.53
CA GLY A 189 4.63 -24.17 -10.45
C GLY A 189 3.73 -23.58 -9.35
N ARG A 190 4.19 -22.59 -8.57
CA ARG A 190 3.39 -22.01 -7.48
C ARG A 190 2.59 -20.78 -7.89
N SER A 191 1.43 -20.62 -7.26
CA SER A 191 0.57 -19.47 -7.45
C SER A 191 1.10 -18.26 -6.68
N VAL A 192 1.25 -17.13 -7.38
CA VAL A 192 1.47 -15.82 -6.76
C VAL A 192 0.23 -14.96 -7.01
N PRO A 193 -0.53 -14.59 -5.95
CA PRO A 193 -1.69 -13.74 -6.12
C PRO A 193 -1.29 -12.39 -6.72
N ILE A 194 -2.05 -11.94 -7.74
CA ILE A 194 -1.79 -10.71 -8.52
C ILE A 194 -1.69 -9.46 -7.61
N GLY A 195 -2.38 -9.49 -6.47
CA GLY A 195 -2.32 -8.43 -5.47
C GLY A 195 -0.95 -8.31 -4.79
N ASN A 196 -0.19 -9.40 -4.63
CA ASN A 196 0.99 -9.40 -3.77
C ASN A 196 2.24 -8.84 -4.45
N SER A 197 2.37 -8.97 -5.77
CA SER A 197 3.47 -8.33 -6.52
C SER A 197 3.41 -6.80 -6.48
N ARG A 198 2.20 -6.24 -6.33
CA ARG A 198 1.94 -4.79 -6.24
C ARG A 198 1.76 -4.27 -4.81
N LYS A 199 1.52 -5.15 -3.82
CA LYS A 199 1.43 -4.75 -2.41
C LYS A 199 2.78 -4.20 -1.98
N ARG A 200 2.80 -2.89 -1.68
CA ARG A 200 4.02 -2.18 -1.28
C ARG A 200 4.49 -2.58 0.13
N TYR A 201 3.58 -3.14 0.92
CA TYR A 201 3.72 -3.43 2.34
C TYR A 201 2.92 -4.68 2.72
N ASP A 202 3.35 -5.32 3.81
CA ASP A 202 2.68 -6.48 4.38
C ASP A 202 1.44 -6.02 5.15
N GLU A 203 0.26 -6.21 4.55
CA GLU A 203 -1.01 -5.84 5.17
C GLU A 203 -1.32 -6.71 6.39
N ASP A 204 -0.92 -7.98 6.38
CA ASP A 204 -1.23 -8.93 7.46
C ASP A 204 -0.44 -8.58 8.72
N LEU A 205 0.84 -8.24 8.56
CA LEU A 205 1.68 -7.73 9.66
C LEU A 205 1.11 -6.44 10.27
N ILE A 206 0.62 -5.51 9.45
CA ILE A 206 -0.01 -4.27 9.92
C ILE A 206 -1.27 -4.58 10.74
N ILE A 207 -2.13 -5.47 10.24
CA ILE A 207 -3.40 -5.83 10.89
C ILE A 207 -3.12 -6.55 12.21
N GLU A 208 -2.22 -7.51 12.20
CA GLU A 208 -1.88 -8.30 13.39
C GLU A 208 -1.28 -7.42 14.48
N THR A 209 -0.29 -6.58 14.13
CA THR A 209 0.33 -5.65 15.08
C THR A 209 -0.70 -4.64 15.60
N PHE A 210 -1.64 -4.19 14.76
CA PHE A 210 -2.70 -3.28 15.18
C PHE A 210 -3.68 -3.95 16.13
N ARG A 211 -4.10 -5.20 15.86
CA ARG A 211 -4.98 -5.98 16.75
C ARG A 211 -4.34 -6.21 18.12
N GLN A 212 -3.04 -6.52 18.14
CA GLN A 212 -2.30 -6.76 19.38
C GLN A 212 -2.08 -5.48 20.20
N THR A 213 -1.77 -4.36 19.54
CA THR A 213 -1.31 -3.15 20.24
C THR A 213 -2.34 -2.02 20.31
N GLY A 214 -3.38 -2.06 19.49
CA GLY A 214 -4.35 -0.97 19.30
C GLY A 214 -3.77 0.31 18.68
N SER A 215 -2.52 0.29 18.21
CA SER A 215 -1.78 1.50 17.81
C SER A 215 -1.34 1.48 16.35
N TYR A 216 -1.84 2.44 15.57
CA TYR A 216 -1.39 2.65 14.19
C TYR A 216 0.10 3.01 14.08
N ASN A 217 0.66 3.68 15.09
CA ASN A 217 2.09 4.02 15.12
C ASN A 217 2.95 2.76 15.25
N LYS A 218 2.58 1.83 16.14
CA LYS A 218 3.32 0.58 16.33
C LYS A 218 3.20 -0.33 15.10
N ALA A 219 2.01 -0.42 14.51
CA ALA A 219 1.81 -1.16 13.26
C ALA A 219 2.58 -0.56 12.08
N ALA A 220 2.66 0.76 11.99
CA ALA A 220 3.44 1.46 10.97
C ALA A 220 4.94 1.21 11.10
N ALA A 221 5.46 1.26 12.33
CA ALA A 221 6.87 0.97 12.62
C ALA A 221 7.21 -0.50 12.33
N ALA A 222 6.36 -1.44 12.75
CA ALA A 222 6.58 -2.87 12.54
C ALA A 222 6.63 -3.25 11.05
N ALA A 223 5.79 -2.62 10.23
CA ALA A 223 5.72 -2.90 8.80
C ALA A 223 6.59 -1.97 7.92
N ASP A 224 7.36 -1.07 8.53
CA ASP A 224 8.17 -0.05 7.82
C ASP A 224 7.33 0.74 6.78
N VAL A 225 6.22 1.31 7.25
CA VAL A 225 5.31 2.11 6.41
C VAL A 225 4.97 3.46 7.05
N ALA A 226 4.56 4.41 6.22
CA ALA A 226 3.98 5.65 6.71
C ALA A 226 2.71 5.37 7.55
N TRP A 227 2.54 6.11 8.65
CA TRP A 227 1.38 6.00 9.54
C TRP A 227 0.03 5.97 8.82
N ARG A 228 -0.13 6.85 7.83
CA ARG A 228 -1.37 6.99 7.05
C ARG A 228 -1.72 5.70 6.30
N THR A 229 -0.70 4.97 5.84
CA THR A 229 -0.86 3.67 5.19
C THR A 229 -1.35 2.63 6.18
N ALA A 230 -0.70 2.53 7.35
CA ALA A 230 -1.10 1.59 8.39
C ALA A 230 -2.55 1.81 8.84
N LYS A 231 -2.94 3.08 9.05
CA LYS A 231 -4.33 3.46 9.35
C LYS A 231 -5.30 3.01 8.25
N ASN A 232 -5.02 3.33 6.99
CA ASN A 232 -5.90 2.98 5.88
C ASN A 232 -6.06 1.47 5.68
N VAL A 233 -5.03 0.67 5.99
CA VAL A 233 -5.11 -0.80 5.96
C VAL A 233 -6.00 -1.28 7.10
N ALA A 234 -5.71 -0.89 8.34
CA ALA A 234 -6.49 -1.29 9.50
C ALA A 234 -7.97 -0.85 9.41
N ASP A 235 -8.25 0.36 8.92
CA ASP A 235 -9.63 0.86 8.71
C ASP A 235 -10.37 0.06 7.64
N ARG A 236 -9.70 -0.37 6.55
CA ARG A 236 -10.31 -1.21 5.51
C ARG A 236 -10.73 -2.58 6.06
N HIS A 237 -9.89 -3.17 6.91
CA HIS A 237 -10.15 -4.48 7.52
C HIS A 237 -11.15 -4.41 8.69
N GLY A 238 -11.12 -3.34 9.50
CA GLY A 238 -12.12 -3.13 10.56
C GLY A 238 -13.53 -2.82 10.03
N LYS A 239 -13.65 -2.20 8.85
CA LYS A 239 -14.95 -1.96 8.18
C LYS A 239 -15.55 -3.21 7.54
N THR A 240 -14.70 -4.14 7.09
CA THR A 240 -15.14 -5.41 6.49
C THR A 240 -15.65 -6.37 7.57
N GLU A 241 -14.97 -6.45 8.73
CA GLU A 241 -15.45 -7.24 9.88
C GLU A 241 -16.80 -6.76 10.44
N LYS A 242 -17.02 -5.43 10.53
CA LYS A 242 -18.32 -4.88 10.97
C LYS A 242 -19.45 -5.17 9.99
N LYS A 243 -19.16 -5.22 8.68
CA LYS A 243 -20.16 -5.59 7.67
C LYS A 243 -20.50 -7.09 7.71
N GLN A 244 -19.52 -7.95 7.97
CA GLN A 244 -19.72 -9.39 8.11
C GLN A 244 -20.58 -9.72 9.34
N LYS A 245 -20.25 -9.18 10.52
CA LYS A 245 -21.08 -9.38 11.73
C LYS A 245 -22.53 -8.91 11.56
N LYS A 246 -22.74 -7.77 10.89
CA LYS A 246 -24.09 -7.24 10.62
C LYS A 246 -24.86 -8.06 9.57
N GLY A 247 -24.15 -8.79 8.70
CA GLY A 247 -24.75 -9.72 7.73
C GLY A 247 -25.16 -11.04 8.36
N ASP A 248 -24.33 -11.59 9.25
CA ASP A 248 -24.61 -12.83 9.96
C ASP A 248 -25.72 -12.65 11.02
N GLU A 249 -25.73 -11.53 11.77
CA GLU A 249 -26.84 -11.18 12.68
C GLU A 249 -28.18 -10.97 11.96
N ASN A 250 -28.16 -10.60 10.68
CA ASN A 250 -29.37 -10.46 9.86
C ASN A 250 -29.83 -11.79 9.25
N ARG A 251 -28.94 -12.77 9.08
CA ARG A 251 -29.29 -14.13 8.64
C ARG A 251 -29.88 -14.97 9.76
N GLU A 252 -29.46 -14.76 11.01
CA GLU A 252 -30.04 -15.42 12.19
C GLU A 252 -31.42 -14.88 12.59
N LYS A 253 -31.86 -13.74 12.02
CA LYS A 253 -33.15 -13.11 12.34
C LYS A 253 -34.23 -13.28 11.25
N GLN A 254 -33.97 -14.06 10.21
CA GLN A 254 -34.98 -14.44 9.23
C GLN A 254 -35.41 -15.90 9.50
N PRO A 255 -36.63 -16.13 10.03
CA PRO A 255 -37.22 -17.48 10.11
C PRO A 255 -37.55 -18.04 8.72
#